data_AF-A0A7T8QT80-F1
#
_entry.id   AF-A0A7T8QT80-F1
#
_cell.length_a   1.000
_cell.length_b   1.000
_cell.length_c   1.000
_cell.angle_alpha   90.00
_cell.angle_beta   90.00
_cell.angle_gamma   90.00
#
_symmetry.space_group_name_H-M   'P 1'
#
loop_
_entity.id
_entity.type
_entity.pdbx_description
1 polymer ?
#
loop_
_entity_poly.entity_id
_entity_poly.type
_entity_poly.pdbx_seq_one_letter_code
_entity_poly.pdbx_strand_id
1 'polypeptide(L)'
;MSLGPNAAHRAIQVALNDAARSIFGCKRRDHIHVGDLLERAGLPSLNEVAAKAVTLVTWNAFTSTTVAVVPGTRLVTSSSPSRRGP
;
A
#
# COMPACT_ATOMS: atom_id res chain seq x y z
N MET A 1 -11.31 6.27 24.80
CA MET A 1 -12.17 6.40 23.60
C MET A 1 -11.46 5.74 22.43
N SER A 2 -11.86 4.52 22.05
CA SER A 2 -11.27 3.84 20.89
C SER A 2 -11.90 4.42 19.63
N LEU A 3 -11.14 5.24 18.90
CA LEU A 3 -11.53 5.73 17.59
C LEU A 3 -11.55 4.53 16.65
N GLY A 4 -12.74 4.16 16.15
CA GLY A 4 -12.85 3.10 15.16
C GLY A 4 -11.94 3.37 13.94
N PRO A 5 -11.55 2.34 13.17
CA PRO A 5 -10.52 2.44 12.12
C PRO A 5 -10.77 3.59 11.12
N ASN A 6 -12.04 3.92 10.88
CA ASN A 6 -12.45 5.01 9.98
C ASN A 6 -12.09 6.40 10.51
N ALA A 7 -12.11 6.61 11.83
CA ALA A 7 -11.80 7.89 12.43
C ALA A 7 -10.30 8.20 12.41
N ALA A 8 -9.46 7.16 12.58
CA ALA A 8 -8.01 7.30 12.43
C ALA A 8 -7.62 7.63 10.97
N HIS A 9 -8.20 6.92 10.00
CA HIS A 9 -8.00 7.20 8.57
C HIS A 9 -8.34 8.65 8.22
N ARG A 10 -9.51 9.12 8.68
CA ARG A 10 -9.94 10.50 8.45
C ARG A 10 -9.01 11.53 9.09
N ALA A 11 -8.55 11.28 10.32
CA ALA A 11 -7.63 12.18 11.00
C ALA A 11 -6.30 12.34 10.24
N ILE A 12 -5.75 11.24 9.73
CA ILE A 12 -4.52 11.24 8.94
C ILE A 12 -4.73 12.02 7.63
N GLN A 13 -5.85 11.79 6.94
CA GLN A 13 -6.16 12.50 5.70
C GLN A 13 -6.29 14.01 5.93
N VAL A 14 -6.92 14.43 7.03
CA VAL A 14 -7.03 15.86 7.39
C VAL A 14 -5.65 16.45 7.67
N ALA A 15 -4.81 15.77 8.45
CA ALA A 15 -3.46 16.23 8.74
C ALA A 15 -2.59 16.37 7.48
N LEU A 16 -2.67 15.40 6.56
CA LEU A 16 -1.96 15.46 5.28
C LEU A 16 -2.41 16.67 4.44
N ASN A 17 -3.72 16.92 4.38
CA ASN A 17 -4.25 18.05 3.64
C ASN A 17 -3.87 19.39 4.27
N ASP A 18 -3.85 19.49 5.60
CA ASP A 18 -3.44 20.71 6.30
C ASP A 18 -1.92 20.96 6.12
N ALA A 19 -1.10 19.91 6.09
CA ALA A 19 0.32 20.01 5.73
C ALA A 19 0.51 20.51 4.29
N ALA A 20 -0.22 19.94 3.32
CA ALA A 20 -0.20 20.40 1.93
C ALA A 20 -0.59 21.89 1.80
N ARG A 21 -1.61 22.32 2.56
CA ARG A 21 -2.00 23.73 2.62
C ARG A 21 -0.92 24.64 3.19
N SER A 22 -0.22 24.18 4.23
CA SER A 22 0.89 24.91 4.83
C SER A 22 2.07 25.07 3.87
N ILE A 23 2.38 24.05 3.06
CA ILE A 23 3.47 24.10 2.08
C ILE A 23 3.15 25.11 0.97
N PHE A 24 1.91 25.13 0.47
CA PHE A 24 1.50 26.00 -0.62
C PHE A 24 1.00 27.39 -0.20
N GLY A 25 0.84 27.62 1.11
CA GLY A 25 0.29 28.87 1.64
C GLY A 25 -1.19 29.12 1.29
N CYS A 26 -1.97 28.07 1.03
CA CYS A 26 -3.39 28.18 0.68
C CYS A 26 -4.31 27.99 1.90
N LYS A 27 -5.49 28.61 1.86
CA LYS A 27 -6.49 28.57 2.94
C LYS A 27 -7.62 27.62 2.57
N ARG A 28 -8.35 27.12 3.57
CA ARG A 28 -9.53 26.26 3.36
C ARG A 28 -10.64 26.95 2.53
N ARG A 29 -10.73 28.28 2.63
CA ARG A 29 -11.68 29.12 1.89
C ARG A 29 -11.39 29.23 0.40
N ASP A 30 -10.21 28.80 -0.05
CA ASP A 30 -9.84 28.87 -1.47
C ASP A 30 -10.49 27.70 -2.25
N HIS A 31 -11.19 26.80 -1.55
CA HIS A 31 -11.99 25.70 -2.11
C HIS A 31 -11.25 24.82 -3.14
N ILE A 32 -9.92 24.71 -3.00
CA ILE A 32 -9.07 23.90 -3.88
C ILE A 32 -9.40 22.42 -3.68
N HIS A 33 -9.54 21.69 -4.79
CA HIS A 33 -9.70 20.24 -4.77
C HIS A 33 -8.48 19.56 -4.13
N VAL A 34 -8.73 18.54 -3.31
CA VAL A 34 -7.66 17.86 -2.56
C VAL A 34 -6.64 17.20 -3.49
N GLY A 35 -7.09 16.65 -4.64
CA GLY A 35 -6.19 16.08 -5.65
C GLY A 35 -5.20 17.13 -6.15
N ASP A 36 -5.71 18.25 -6.67
CA ASP A 36 -4.89 19.35 -7.17
C ASP A 36 -3.99 19.96 -6.09
N LEU A 37 -4.47 20.04 -4.84
CA LEU A 37 -3.68 20.52 -3.70
C LEU A 37 -2.47 19.62 -3.44
N LEU A 38 -2.69 18.30 -3.43
CA LEU A 38 -1.65 17.31 -3.17
C LEU A 38 -0.66 17.23 -4.34
N GLU A 39 -1.17 17.23 -5.57
CA GLU A 39 -0.34 17.24 -6.78
C GLU A 39 0.55 18.48 -6.83
N ARG A 40 -0.02 19.67 -6.57
CA ARG A 40 0.75 20.91 -6.48
C ARG A 40 1.80 20.83 -5.38
N ALA A 41 1.44 20.33 -4.20
CA ALA A 41 2.37 20.16 -3.08
C ALA A 41 3.42 19.05 -3.29
N GLY A 42 3.33 18.28 -4.39
CA GLY A 42 4.20 17.13 -4.64
C GLY A 42 4.00 15.98 -3.65
N LEU A 43 2.83 15.92 -3.00
CA LEU A 43 2.52 14.91 -1.99
C LEU A 43 1.61 13.83 -2.58
N PRO A 44 1.90 12.54 -2.34
CA PRO A 44 0.97 11.47 -2.69
C PRO A 44 -0.25 11.48 -1.78
N SER A 45 -1.38 10.96 -2.27
CA SER A 45 -2.55 10.75 -1.42
C SER A 45 -2.33 9.63 -0.40
N LEU A 46 -3.10 9.65 0.69
CA LEU A 46 -3.04 8.58 1.70
C LEU A 46 -3.31 7.19 1.10
N ASN A 47 -4.20 7.11 0.11
CA ASN A 47 -4.53 5.87 -0.58
C ASN A 47 -3.35 5.36 -1.42
N GLU A 48 -2.64 6.25 -2.12
CA GLU A 48 -1.45 5.88 -2.88
C GLU A 48 -0.32 5.41 -1.98
N VAL A 49 -0.13 6.08 -0.83
CA VAL A 49 0.86 5.64 0.17
C VAL A 49 0.52 4.26 0.70
N ALA A 50 -0.76 4.02 1.04
CA ALA A 50 -1.22 2.71 1.50
C ALA A 50 -1.01 1.61 0.44
N ALA A 51 -1.37 1.87 -0.82
CA ALA A 51 -1.16 0.93 -1.91
C ALA A 51 0.33 0.61 -2.12
N LYS A 52 1.20 1.63 -2.12
CA LYS A 52 2.66 1.44 -2.23
C LYS A 52 3.21 0.60 -1.08
N ALA A 53 2.77 0.87 0.15
CA ALA A 53 3.18 0.11 1.32
C ALA A 53 2.75 -1.37 1.23
N VAL A 54 1.49 -1.63 0.85
CA VAL A 54 0.98 -2.99 0.68
C VAL A 54 1.76 -3.74 -0.39
N THR A 55 2.02 -3.11 -1.54
CA THR A 55 2.81 -3.70 -2.62
C THR A 55 4.22 -4.06 -2.17
N LEU A 56 4.91 -3.16 -1.46
CA LEU A 56 6.26 -3.41 -0.95
C LEU A 56 6.29 -4.56 0.06
N VAL A 57 5.34 -4.58 1.01
CA VAL A 57 5.23 -5.67 1.98
C VAL A 57 4.96 -7.01 1.28
N THR A 58 4.06 -7.01 0.29
CA THR A 58 3.72 -8.22 -0.49
C THR A 58 4.92 -8.73 -1.28
N TRP A 59 5.65 -7.82 -1.95
CA TRP A 59 6.87 -8.17 -2.68
C TRP A 59 7.95 -8.74 -1.77
N ASN A 60 8.18 -8.11 -0.61
CA ASN A 60 9.13 -8.61 0.38
C ASN A 60 8.73 -9.97 0.93
N ALA A 61 7.44 -10.22 1.17
CA ALA A 61 6.96 -11.53 1.62
C ALA A 61 7.19 -12.61 0.54
N PHE A 62 6.96 -12.27 -0.73
CA PHE A 62 7.21 -13.18 -1.85
C PHE A 62 8.69 -13.53 -1.99
N THR A 63 9.59 -12.55 -1.95
CA THR A 63 11.03 -12.76 -2.12
C THR A 63 11.70 -13.35 -0.88
N SER A 64 11.21 -13.01 0.32
CA SER A 64 11.69 -13.58 1.59
C SER A 64 11.22 -15.02 1.80
N THR A 65 10.26 -15.51 1.02
CA THR A 65 9.96 -16.95 0.92
C THR A 65 11.04 -17.64 0.07
N THR A 66 12.30 -17.48 0.47
CA THR A 66 13.35 -18.43 0.09
C THR A 66 13.11 -19.66 0.94
N VAL A 67 12.53 -20.69 0.34
CA VAL A 67 12.38 -22.01 0.95
C VAL A 67 13.77 -22.43 1.41
N ALA A 68 13.97 -22.57 2.72
CA ALA A 68 15.17 -23.18 3.25
C ALA A 68 15.22 -24.61 2.68
N VAL A 69 15.95 -24.80 1.59
CA VAL A 69 16.32 -26.13 1.11
C VAL A 69 17.27 -26.66 2.15
N VAL A 70 16.72 -27.29 3.19
CA VAL A 70 17.49 -28.13 4.10
C VAL A 70 18.14 -29.20 3.23
N PRO A 71 19.49 -29.28 3.18
CA PRO A 71 20.17 -30.30 2.40
C PRO A 71 19.69 -31.68 2.88
N GLY A 72 18.93 -32.39 2.04
CA GLY A 72 18.37 -33.70 2.35
C GLY A 72 16.85 -33.83 2.30
N THR A 73 16.09 -32.72 2.16
CA THR A 73 14.63 -32.83 2.03
C THR A 73 14.25 -33.03 0.56
N ARG A 74 13.92 -34.28 0.19
CA ARG A 74 13.46 -34.64 -1.15
C ARG A 74 12.12 -33.94 -1.43
N LEU A 75 12.11 -32.94 -2.31
CA LEU A 75 10.88 -32.41 -2.88
C LEU A 75 10.20 -33.52 -3.68
N VAL A 76 9.14 -34.11 -3.14
CA VAL A 76 8.26 -35.01 -3.89
C VAL A 76 7.42 -34.12 -4.80
N THR A 77 7.84 -33.98 -6.05
CA THR A 77 6.97 -33.43 -7.09
C THR A 77 5.96 -34.53 -7.44
N SER A 78 4.73 -34.41 -6.94
CA SER A 78 3.62 -35.17 -7.51
C SER A 78 3.33 -34.58 -8.89
N SER A 79 3.97 -35.12 -9.92
CA SER A 79 3.60 -34.89 -11.30
C SER A 79 2.18 -35.43 -11.49
N SER A 80 1.22 -34.51 -11.63
CA SER A 80 -0.12 -34.83 -12.06
C SER A 80 -0.04 -35.57 -13.41
N PRO A 81 -0.65 -36.77 -13.57
CA PRO A 81 -0.44 -37.56 -14.76
C PRO A 81 -1.10 -36.88 -15.96
N SER A 82 -0.24 -36.54 -16.93
CA SER A 82 -0.56 -36.25 -18.32
C SER A 82 -1.73 -37.12 -18.81
N ARG A 83 -2.95 -36.56 -18.87
CA ARG A 83 -4.12 -37.19 -19.47
C ARG A 83 -3.93 -37.18 -20.99
N ARG A 84 -3.25 -38.21 -21.50
CA ARG A 84 -3.07 -38.47 -22.93
C ARG A 84 -3.94 -39.67 -23.31
N GLY A 85 -4.86 -39.45 -24.24
CA GLY A 85 -5.54 -40.48 -25.04
C GLY A 85 -7.05 -40.52 -24.85
N PRO A 86 -7.79 -41.02 -25.86
CA PRO A 86 -7.35 -41.55 -27.15
C PRO A 86 -7.26 -40.50 -28.27
#